data_AF-A0A4Y9LQY4-F1
#
_entry.id   AF-A0A4Y9LQY4-F1
#
_cell.length_a   1.000
_cell.length_b   1.000
_cell.length_c   1.000
_cell.angle_alpha   90.00
_cell.angle_beta   90.00
_cell.angle_gamma   90.00
#
_symmetry.space_group_name_H-M   'P 1'
#
loop_
_entity.id
_entity.type
_entity.pdbx_description
1 polymer ?
#
loop_
_entity_poly.entity_id
_entity_poly.type
_entity_poly.pdbx_seq_one_letter_code
_entity_poly.pdbx_strand_id
1 'polypeptide(L)'
;MDEQATGHPQRGEETRPGQRTVLVVDLDGEPLTPLCALEEILLCLGTWEDDDRQDPRADTEPLRLPAPLADRVALAATQRLLAVLAPTQSRPPGCGRLLAPDGRYEHAPMTALTLPAADIDLLAATAATLGHSRLDPDIAELVDGHVEQLDDTYCRADRTDLVSLLARLAGLLDLSPTDDTRLLTARLQATSPGADCVFSDAEEAAHARTADRMNHIWAHGSGIDRYLY
;
A
#
# COMPACT_ATOMS: atom_id res chain seq x y z
N MET A 1 12.34 -40.98 37.59
CA MET A 1 12.59 -40.37 36.27
C MET A 1 11.23 -39.99 35.75
N ASP A 2 10.82 -38.74 35.97
CA ASP A 2 9.64 -38.18 35.32
C ASP A 2 10.02 -36.76 34.91
N GLU A 3 10.16 -36.61 33.60
CA GLU A 3 10.57 -35.40 32.91
C GLU A 3 9.33 -34.52 32.73
N GLN A 4 9.19 -33.48 33.54
CA GLN A 4 8.13 -32.48 33.36
C GLN A 4 8.51 -31.54 32.22
N ALA A 5 7.95 -31.79 31.04
CA ALA A 5 7.98 -30.87 29.92
C ALA A 5 7.11 -29.64 30.22
N THR A 6 7.75 -28.52 30.54
CA THR A 6 7.15 -27.18 30.52
C THR A 6 6.89 -26.75 29.08
N GLY A 7 5.66 -26.98 28.61
CA GLY A 7 5.16 -26.36 27.38
C GLY A 7 4.78 -24.90 27.64
N HIS A 8 5.59 -23.97 27.14
CA HIS A 8 5.18 -22.57 27.00
C HIS A 8 4.10 -22.46 25.90
N PRO A 9 2.98 -21.76 26.13
CA PRO A 9 2.10 -21.39 25.03
C PRO A 9 2.76 -20.27 24.25
N GLN A 10 3.05 -20.58 22.99
CA GLN A 10 3.41 -19.64 21.94
C GLN A 10 2.29 -18.60 21.87
N ARG A 11 2.57 -17.37 22.31
CA ARG A 11 1.64 -16.24 22.26
C ARG A 11 1.53 -15.84 20.80
N GLY A 12 0.60 -16.48 20.09
CA GLY A 12 0.30 -16.16 18.70
C GLY A 12 -0.07 -14.69 18.59
N GLU A 13 0.45 -14.04 17.55
CA GLU A 13 0.06 -12.71 17.13
C GLU A 13 -1.46 -12.69 16.88
N GLU A 14 -2.24 -12.36 17.91
CA GLU A 14 -3.67 -12.07 17.78
C GLU A 14 -3.82 -10.72 17.08
N THR A 15 -3.57 -10.75 15.77
CA THR A 15 -4.04 -9.71 14.86
C THR A 15 -5.57 -9.70 15.01
N ARG A 16 -6.14 -8.55 15.35
CA ARG A 16 -7.60 -8.44 15.54
C ARG A 16 -8.29 -8.97 14.28
N PRO A 17 -9.41 -9.71 14.41
CA PRO A 17 -10.11 -10.24 13.25
C PRO A 17 -10.43 -9.09 12.27
N GLY A 18 -9.98 -9.24 11.02
CA GLY A 18 -10.13 -8.22 9.97
C GLY A 18 -8.98 -7.20 9.85
N GLN A 19 -7.89 -7.33 10.62
CA GLN A 19 -6.67 -6.55 10.43
C GLN A 19 -5.54 -7.41 9.84
N ARG A 20 -4.59 -6.77 9.15
CA ARG A 20 -3.35 -7.38 8.63
C ARG A 20 -2.17 -6.52 9.09
N THR A 21 -1.11 -7.18 9.56
CA THR A 21 0.17 -6.51 9.79
C THR A 21 0.98 -6.56 8.50
N VAL A 22 1.40 -5.40 8.02
CA VAL A 22 2.09 -5.22 6.75
C VAL A 22 3.43 -4.54 6.99
N LEU A 23 4.44 -4.93 6.21
CA LEU A 23 5.71 -4.22 6.17
C LEU A 23 5.68 -3.26 4.99
N VAL A 24 6.07 -2.00 5.25
CA VAL A 24 6.13 -0.95 4.23
C VAL A 24 7.54 -0.39 4.22
N VAL A 25 8.22 -0.50 3.08
CA VAL A 25 9.49 0.18 2.82
C VAL A 25 9.20 1.62 2.44
N ASP A 26 10.06 2.54 2.89
CA ASP A 26 10.05 3.91 2.41
C ASP A 26 10.53 3.92 0.96
N LEU A 27 9.61 4.23 0.05
CA LEU A 27 9.85 4.32 -1.39
C LEU A 27 9.82 5.79 -1.82
N ASP A 28 10.28 6.69 -0.95
CA ASP A 28 10.36 8.14 -1.17
C ASP A 28 9.04 8.79 -1.61
N GLY A 29 7.91 8.23 -1.15
CA GLY A 29 6.58 8.75 -1.47
C GLY A 29 6.01 8.28 -2.81
N GLU A 30 6.75 7.47 -3.58
CA GLU A 30 6.24 6.90 -4.84
C GLU A 30 4.87 6.21 -4.71
N PRO A 31 4.55 5.47 -3.62
CA PRO A 31 3.23 4.85 -3.44
C PRO A 31 2.09 5.84 -3.17
N LEU A 32 2.42 7.06 -2.72
CA LEU A 32 1.42 8.07 -2.42
C LEU A 32 0.87 8.70 -3.69
N THR A 33 1.70 8.90 -4.71
CA THR A 33 1.29 9.48 -6.00
C THR A 33 0.07 8.79 -6.63
N PRO A 34 0.06 7.45 -6.87
CA PRO A 34 -1.11 6.79 -7.43
C PRO A 34 -2.30 6.75 -6.47
N LEU A 35 -2.09 6.79 -5.14
CA LEU A 35 -3.18 6.86 -4.18
C LEU A 35 -3.85 8.25 -4.15
N CYS A 36 -3.08 9.33 -4.24
CA CYS A 36 -3.62 10.69 -4.37
C CYS A 36 -4.42 10.85 -5.66
N ALA A 37 -3.90 10.33 -6.78
CA ALA A 37 -4.63 10.30 -8.05
C ALA A 37 -5.97 9.56 -7.92
N LEU A 38 -5.93 8.39 -7.27
CA LEU A 38 -7.12 7.60 -7.03
C LEU A 38 -8.12 8.35 -6.13
N GLU A 39 -7.65 9.06 -5.09
CA GLU A 39 -8.50 9.89 -4.23
C GLU A 39 -9.22 10.96 -5.05
N GLU A 40 -8.51 11.69 -5.91
CA GLU A 40 -9.10 12.74 -6.76
C GLU A 40 -10.16 12.19 -7.71
N ILE A 41 -9.87 11.08 -8.40
CA ILE A 41 -10.84 10.39 -9.27
C ILE A 41 -12.09 10.02 -8.47
N LEU A 42 -11.92 9.43 -7.28
CA LEU A 42 -13.04 8.98 -6.45
C LEU A 42 -13.84 10.16 -5.86
N LEU A 43 -13.21 11.31 -5.61
CA LEU A 43 -13.89 12.55 -5.22
C LEU A 43 -14.76 13.09 -6.37
N CYS A 44 -14.25 13.11 -7.60
CA CYS A 44 -15.00 13.50 -8.79
C CYS A 44 -16.22 12.58 -8.98
N LEU A 45 -16.02 11.26 -8.94
CA LEU A 45 -17.10 10.28 -9.04
C LEU A 45 -18.14 10.44 -7.92
N GLY A 46 -17.69 10.66 -6.69
CA GLY A 46 -18.57 10.91 -5.55
C GLY A 46 -19.36 12.22 -5.66
N THR A 47 -18.86 13.20 -6.42
CA THR A 47 -19.58 14.45 -6.73
C THR A 47 -20.65 14.18 -7.78
N TRP A 48 -20.34 13.41 -8.84
CA TRP A 48 -21.32 13.02 -9.85
C TRP A 48 -22.51 12.25 -9.25
N GLU A 49 -22.26 11.31 -8.33
CA GLU A 49 -23.34 10.60 -7.64
C GLU A 49 -24.21 11.53 -6.78
N ASP A 50 -23.60 12.52 -6.11
CA ASP A 50 -24.35 13.46 -5.26
C ASP A 50 -25.18 14.44 -6.09
N ASP A 51 -24.62 14.95 -7.19
CA ASP A 51 -25.31 15.85 -8.11
C ASP A 51 -26.54 15.15 -8.74
N ASP A 52 -26.39 13.89 -9.19
CA ASP A 52 -27.50 13.10 -9.73
C ASP A 52 -28.59 12.81 -8.69
N ARG A 53 -28.21 12.57 -7.42
CA ARG A 53 -29.18 12.40 -6.32
C ARG A 53 -29.92 13.71 -5.98
N GLN A 54 -29.26 14.85 -6.10
CA GLN A 54 -29.83 16.16 -5.73
C GLN A 54 -30.68 16.77 -6.84
N ASP A 55 -30.28 16.61 -8.11
CA ASP A 55 -30.99 17.13 -9.28
C ASP A 55 -31.16 16.04 -10.35
N PRO A 56 -32.02 15.04 -10.10
CA PRO A 56 -32.26 13.97 -11.05
C PRO A 56 -32.88 14.54 -12.32
N ARG A 57 -32.20 14.39 -13.45
CA ARG A 57 -32.72 14.83 -14.74
C ARG A 57 -33.94 14.00 -15.10
N ALA A 58 -35.08 14.68 -15.34
CA ALA A 58 -36.38 14.04 -15.55
C ALA A 58 -36.41 13.01 -16.71
N ASP A 59 -35.49 13.12 -17.67
CA ASP A 59 -35.41 12.28 -18.87
C ASP A 59 -34.17 11.37 -18.90
N THR A 60 -33.45 11.19 -17.77
CA THR A 60 -32.21 10.37 -17.72
C THR A 60 -32.30 9.32 -16.62
N GLU A 61 -31.76 8.13 -16.88
CA GLU A 61 -31.62 7.12 -15.82
C GLU A 61 -30.63 7.63 -14.76
N PRO A 62 -30.89 7.39 -13.46
CA PRO A 62 -29.97 7.79 -12.40
C PRO A 62 -28.58 7.18 -12.60
N LEU A 63 -27.54 7.95 -12.33
CA LEU A 63 -26.16 7.48 -12.37
C LEU A 63 -25.98 6.33 -11.38
N ARG A 64 -25.48 5.20 -11.88
CA ARG A 64 -25.16 4.02 -11.06
C ARG A 64 -23.71 3.64 -11.27
N LEU A 65 -22.84 4.08 -10.35
CA LEU A 65 -21.47 3.62 -10.34
C LEU A 65 -21.41 2.13 -9.98
N PRO A 66 -20.48 1.36 -10.56
CA PRO A 66 -20.25 -0.01 -10.14
C PRO A 66 -19.56 -0.05 -8.77
N ALA A 67 -19.84 -1.08 -7.97
CA ALA A 67 -19.02 -1.34 -6.78
C ALA A 67 -17.57 -1.68 -7.20
N PRO A 68 -16.54 -1.23 -6.47
CA PRO A 68 -16.58 -0.45 -5.22
C PRO A 68 -16.56 1.08 -5.39
N LEU A 69 -16.70 1.60 -6.62
CA LEU A 69 -16.67 3.04 -6.90
C LEU A 69 -17.89 3.77 -6.33
N ALA A 70 -19.01 3.06 -6.22
CA ALA A 70 -20.26 3.59 -5.65
C ALA A 70 -20.16 3.91 -4.15
N ASP A 71 -21.01 4.85 -3.73
CA ASP A 71 -21.29 5.16 -2.32
C ASP A 71 -20.05 5.56 -1.51
N ARG A 72 -19.00 6.05 -2.19
CA ARG A 72 -17.74 6.54 -1.59
C ARG A 72 -17.00 5.50 -0.73
N VAL A 73 -17.28 4.21 -0.89
CA VAL A 73 -16.64 3.15 -0.11
C VAL A 73 -15.15 3.06 -0.43
N ALA A 74 -14.80 3.05 -1.72
CA ALA A 74 -13.41 3.10 -2.16
C ALA A 74 -12.71 4.38 -1.71
N LEU A 75 -13.38 5.54 -1.78
CA LEU A 75 -12.80 6.84 -1.36
C LEU A 75 -12.38 6.80 0.11
N ALA A 76 -13.28 6.35 0.97
CA ALA A 76 -13.01 6.27 2.41
C ALA A 76 -11.85 5.31 2.73
N ALA A 77 -11.72 4.20 1.99
CA ALA A 77 -10.59 3.28 2.13
C ALA A 77 -9.27 3.92 1.67
N THR A 78 -9.25 4.56 0.50
CA THR A 78 -8.08 5.27 -0.02
C THR A 78 -7.58 6.34 0.94
N GLN A 79 -8.49 7.14 1.52
CA GLN A 79 -8.14 8.16 2.51
C GLN A 79 -7.53 7.58 3.79
N ARG A 80 -8.06 6.46 4.29
CA ARG A 80 -7.47 5.75 5.45
C ARG A 80 -6.08 5.21 5.12
N LEU A 81 -5.91 4.62 3.93
CA LEU A 81 -4.61 4.13 3.48
C LEU A 81 -3.59 5.27 3.36
N LEU A 82 -3.96 6.39 2.73
CA LEU A 82 -3.12 7.59 2.64
C LEU A 82 -2.70 8.10 4.03
N ALA A 83 -3.65 8.23 4.96
CA ALA A 83 -3.37 8.71 6.31
C ALA A 83 -2.38 7.82 7.09
N VAL A 84 -2.38 6.52 6.82
CA VAL A 84 -1.49 5.56 7.50
C VAL A 84 -0.15 5.41 6.77
N LEU A 85 -0.14 5.48 5.43
CA LEU A 85 1.07 5.31 4.63
C LEU A 85 1.90 6.58 4.56
N ALA A 86 1.29 7.77 4.45
CA ALA A 86 2.02 9.01 4.25
C ALA A 86 3.12 9.27 5.31
N PRO A 87 2.91 9.03 6.62
CA PRO A 87 3.96 9.21 7.62
C PRO A 87 5.14 8.23 7.51
N THR A 88 4.97 7.14 6.76
CA THR A 88 6.02 6.11 6.55
C THR A 88 6.87 6.37 5.31
N GLN A 89 6.47 7.34 4.49
CA GLN A 89 7.13 7.67 3.24
C GLN A 89 7.85 9.02 3.38
N SER A 90 8.99 9.16 2.69
CA SER A 90 9.80 10.38 2.70
C SER A 90 10.19 10.81 4.12
N ARG A 91 10.73 9.87 4.91
CA ARG A 91 10.95 10.05 6.36
C ARG A 91 11.71 11.34 6.70
N PRO A 92 11.20 12.16 7.64
CA PRO A 92 11.91 13.36 8.07
C PRO A 92 13.16 13.03 8.89
N PRO A 93 14.13 13.95 8.98
CA PRO A 93 15.30 13.81 9.83
C PRO A 93 14.90 13.50 11.29
N GLY A 94 15.59 12.54 11.92
CA GLY A 94 15.34 12.17 13.33
C GLY A 94 14.37 11.01 13.55
N CYS A 95 13.87 10.39 12.48
CA CYS A 95 13.26 9.07 12.58
C CYS A 95 14.35 8.00 12.78
N GLY A 96 14.18 7.12 13.75
CA GLY A 96 15.18 6.10 14.10
C GLY A 96 15.60 5.24 12.90
N ARG A 97 16.90 5.03 12.75
CA ARG A 97 17.53 4.38 11.60
C ARG A 97 17.48 2.87 11.70
N LEU A 98 17.48 2.18 10.56
CA LEU A 98 17.70 0.73 10.49
C LEU A 98 19.16 0.49 10.13
N LEU A 99 19.94 -0.02 11.07
CA LEU A 99 21.38 -0.14 10.93
C LEU A 99 21.78 -1.61 10.78
N ALA A 100 22.80 -1.86 9.95
CA ALA A 100 23.46 -3.15 9.85
C ALA A 100 24.06 -3.59 11.20
N PRO A 101 24.44 -4.86 11.39
CA PRO A 101 24.96 -5.39 12.64
C PRO A 101 26.21 -4.67 13.17
N ASP A 102 27.01 -4.10 12.27
CA ASP A 102 28.19 -3.31 12.62
C ASP A 102 27.87 -1.84 12.99
N GLY A 103 26.61 -1.42 12.83
CA GLY A 103 26.09 -0.08 13.07
C GLY A 103 26.54 0.98 12.08
N ARG A 104 27.20 0.61 10.97
CA ARG A 104 27.83 1.55 10.03
C ARG A 104 27.00 1.80 8.78
N TYR A 105 26.34 0.77 8.28
CA TYR A 105 25.47 0.87 7.12
C TYR A 105 24.03 1.10 7.54
N GLU A 106 23.34 2.00 6.85
CA GLU A 106 21.92 2.29 7.05
C GLU A 106 21.11 1.66 5.91
N HIS A 107 20.14 0.82 6.27
CA HIS A 107 19.21 0.22 5.33
C HIS A 107 18.06 1.18 5.03
N ALA A 108 17.40 0.97 3.88
CA ALA A 108 16.16 1.67 3.56
C ALA A 108 15.15 1.51 4.71
N PRO A 109 14.53 2.61 5.16
CA PRO A 109 13.57 2.54 6.26
C PRO A 109 12.43 1.57 5.95
N MET A 110 12.02 0.83 6.96
CA MET A 110 10.91 -0.12 6.90
C MET A 110 10.06 0.03 8.15
N THR A 111 8.75 0.09 7.98
CA THR A 111 7.78 0.25 9.07
C THR A 111 6.79 -0.91 9.06
N ALA A 112 6.52 -1.47 10.24
CA ALA A 112 5.42 -2.40 10.42
C ALA A 112 4.14 -1.62 10.74
N LEU A 113 3.11 -1.78 9.93
CA LEU A 113 1.80 -1.14 10.07
C LEU A 113 0.72 -2.18 10.29
N THR A 114 -0.36 -1.81 10.98
CA THR A 114 -1.58 -2.63 11.05
C THR A 114 -2.68 -1.95 10.27
N LEU A 115 -3.13 -2.59 9.20
CA LEU A 115 -4.16 -2.08 8.29
C LEU A 115 -5.42 -2.93 8.36
N PRO A 116 -6.62 -2.36 8.13
CA PRO A 116 -7.81 -3.16 7.88
C PRO A 116 -7.64 -3.98 6.59
N ALA A 117 -7.86 -5.29 6.67
CA ALA A 117 -7.82 -6.20 5.52
C ALA A 117 -8.75 -5.72 4.39
N ALA A 118 -9.94 -5.24 4.77
CA ALA A 118 -10.94 -4.75 3.85
C ALA A 118 -10.47 -3.53 3.04
N ASP A 119 -9.60 -2.68 3.58
CA ASP A 119 -9.10 -1.51 2.85
C ASP A 119 -8.13 -1.93 1.74
N ILE A 120 -7.32 -2.95 1.99
CA ILE A 120 -6.42 -3.55 0.99
C ILE A 120 -7.23 -4.26 -0.10
N ASP A 121 -8.24 -5.04 0.31
CA ASP A 121 -9.12 -5.75 -0.62
C ASP A 121 -9.93 -4.77 -1.49
N LEU A 122 -10.37 -3.63 -0.92
CA LEU A 122 -11.03 -2.55 -1.65
C LEU A 122 -10.10 -1.86 -2.64
N LEU A 123 -8.84 -1.60 -2.29
CA LEU A 123 -7.86 -1.06 -3.22
C LEU A 123 -7.66 -1.98 -4.43
N ALA A 124 -7.51 -3.29 -4.19
CA ALA A 124 -7.38 -4.29 -5.25
C ALA A 124 -8.62 -4.35 -6.15
N ALA A 125 -9.82 -4.39 -5.56
CA ALA A 125 -11.09 -4.42 -6.29
C ALA A 125 -11.31 -3.13 -7.11
N THR A 126 -10.89 -1.98 -6.57
CA THR A 126 -10.97 -0.68 -7.25
C THR A 126 -10.07 -0.68 -8.48
N ALA A 127 -8.81 -1.11 -8.35
CA ALA A 127 -7.88 -1.24 -9.47
C ALA A 127 -8.45 -2.17 -10.56
N ALA A 128 -9.00 -3.32 -10.17
CA ALA A 128 -9.61 -4.27 -11.10
C ALA A 128 -10.83 -3.69 -11.84
N THR A 129 -11.64 -2.88 -11.15
CA THR A 129 -12.82 -2.22 -11.73
C THR A 129 -12.41 -1.14 -12.74
N LEU A 130 -11.44 -0.29 -12.38
CA LEU A 130 -10.92 0.75 -13.26
C LEU A 130 -10.17 0.17 -14.48
N GLY A 131 -9.56 -1.01 -14.34
CA GLY A 131 -8.91 -1.73 -15.43
C GLY A 131 -9.86 -2.53 -16.32
N HIS A 132 -11.17 -2.57 -16.03
CA HIS A 132 -12.09 -3.41 -16.77
C HIS A 132 -12.39 -2.84 -18.16
N SER A 133 -12.35 -3.68 -19.20
CA SER A 133 -12.56 -3.25 -20.59
C SER A 133 -13.99 -2.75 -20.89
N ARG A 134 -14.94 -3.03 -19.98
CA ARG A 134 -16.33 -2.58 -20.04
C ARG A 134 -16.62 -1.45 -19.05
N LEU A 135 -15.59 -0.80 -18.52
CA LEU A 135 -15.77 0.41 -17.73
C LEU A 135 -16.55 1.43 -18.55
N ASP A 136 -17.45 2.14 -17.87
CA ASP A 136 -18.23 3.21 -18.49
C ASP A 136 -17.29 4.23 -19.17
N PRO A 137 -17.57 4.66 -20.41
CA PRO A 137 -16.71 5.58 -21.15
C PRO A 137 -16.46 6.91 -20.44
N ASP A 138 -17.44 7.46 -19.74
CA ASP A 138 -17.30 8.75 -19.06
C ASP A 138 -16.37 8.60 -17.84
N ILE A 139 -16.46 7.47 -17.14
CA ILE A 139 -15.53 7.13 -16.06
C ILE A 139 -14.12 6.88 -16.61
N ALA A 140 -14.01 6.19 -17.76
CA ALA A 140 -12.73 5.95 -18.41
C ALA A 140 -12.04 7.26 -18.82
N GLU A 141 -12.78 8.18 -19.44
CA GLU A 141 -12.30 9.50 -19.84
C GLU A 141 -11.86 10.34 -18.63
N LEU A 142 -12.61 10.30 -17.53
CA LEU A 142 -12.21 10.94 -16.27
C LEU A 142 -10.85 10.42 -15.78
N VAL A 143 -10.68 9.09 -15.76
CA VAL A 143 -9.42 8.47 -15.31
C VAL A 143 -8.27 8.87 -16.24
N ASP A 144 -8.46 8.80 -17.56
CA ASP A 144 -7.44 9.20 -18.53
C ASP A 144 -7.03 10.67 -18.32
N GLY A 145 -7.98 11.57 -18.07
CA GLY A 145 -7.72 12.98 -17.78
C GLY A 145 -6.88 13.23 -16.52
N HIS A 146 -7.11 12.46 -15.45
CA HIS A 146 -6.30 12.55 -14.22
C HIS A 146 -4.91 11.93 -14.40
N VAL A 147 -4.77 10.86 -15.20
CA VAL A 147 -3.45 10.27 -15.47
C VAL A 147 -2.56 11.23 -16.27
N GLU A 148 -3.13 11.97 -17.22
CA GLU A 148 -2.38 13.00 -17.96
C GLU A 148 -1.86 14.12 -17.05
N GLN A 149 -2.46 14.34 -15.88
CA GLN A 149 -2.01 15.34 -14.89
C GLN A 149 -0.89 14.83 -13.96
N LEU A 150 -0.70 13.50 -13.85
CA LEU A 150 0.35 12.91 -13.00
C LEU A 150 1.73 12.89 -13.67
N ASP A 151 1.78 13.07 -14.99
CA ASP A 151 3.03 13.02 -15.75
C ASP A 151 3.61 14.43 -15.98
N ASP A 152 4.67 14.75 -15.24
CA ASP A 152 5.50 15.96 -15.48
C ASP A 152 6.60 15.68 -16.55
N THR A 153 6.65 14.49 -17.14
CA THR A 153 7.78 14.04 -17.98
C THR A 153 7.40 13.13 -19.15
N TYR A 154 7.11 13.71 -20.32
CA TYR A 154 7.27 13.18 -21.70
C TYR A 154 6.87 11.73 -22.06
N CYS A 155 6.33 10.93 -21.13
CA CYS A 155 6.01 9.52 -21.28
C CYS A 155 4.55 9.36 -20.91
N ARG A 156 3.67 9.62 -21.88
CA ARG A 156 2.21 9.53 -21.77
C ARG A 156 1.80 8.32 -20.93
N ALA A 157 1.58 8.55 -19.64
CA ALA A 157 1.00 7.58 -18.75
C ALA A 157 -0.43 7.34 -19.22
N ASP A 158 -0.86 6.09 -19.26
CA ASP A 158 -2.25 5.75 -19.58
C ASP A 158 -2.96 5.13 -18.38
N ARG A 159 -4.29 4.99 -18.45
CA ARG A 159 -5.10 4.34 -17.40
C ARG A 159 -4.54 2.97 -16.97
N THR A 160 -3.91 2.22 -17.87
CA THR A 160 -3.29 0.92 -17.57
C THR A 160 -2.12 1.09 -16.61
N ASP A 161 -1.34 2.15 -16.73
CA ASP A 161 -0.22 2.43 -15.83
C ASP A 161 -0.70 2.72 -14.40
N LEU A 162 -1.71 3.58 -14.26
CA LEU A 162 -2.32 3.86 -12.95
C LEU A 162 -2.91 2.59 -12.33
N VAL A 163 -3.69 1.82 -13.10
CA VAL A 163 -4.26 0.54 -12.63
C VAL A 163 -3.15 -0.43 -12.23
N SER A 164 -2.06 -0.50 -12.99
CA SER A 164 -0.91 -1.35 -12.69
C SER A 164 -0.14 -0.89 -11.45
N LEU A 165 -0.03 0.41 -11.20
CA LEU A 165 0.53 0.97 -9.97
C LEU A 165 -0.33 0.63 -8.75
N LEU A 166 -1.66 0.82 -8.85
CA LEU A 166 -2.59 0.51 -7.77
C LEU A 166 -2.63 -0.99 -7.46
N ALA A 167 -2.61 -1.85 -8.48
CA ALA A 167 -2.56 -3.30 -8.30
C ALA A 167 -1.25 -3.76 -7.65
N ARG A 168 -0.11 -3.17 -8.05
CA ARG A 168 1.18 -3.41 -7.38
C ARG A 168 1.18 -2.98 -5.93
N LEU A 169 0.62 -1.81 -5.64
CA LEU A 169 0.52 -1.31 -4.28
C LEU A 169 -0.32 -2.25 -3.42
N ALA A 170 -1.48 -2.68 -3.92
CA ALA A 170 -2.30 -3.68 -3.23
C ALA A 170 -1.52 -4.99 -3.00
N GLY A 171 -0.76 -5.47 -3.99
CA GLY A 171 0.09 -6.65 -3.84
C GLY A 171 1.25 -6.49 -2.85
N LEU A 172 1.81 -5.28 -2.72
CA LEU A 172 2.84 -4.95 -1.74
C LEU A 172 2.26 -4.90 -0.32
N LEU A 173 1.04 -4.36 -0.17
CA LEU A 173 0.32 -4.36 1.10
C LEU A 173 -0.23 -5.74 1.48
N ASP A 174 -0.42 -6.64 0.51
CA ASP A 174 -0.91 -8.01 0.71
C ASP A 174 0.19 -9.09 0.55
N LEU A 175 1.42 -8.75 0.96
CA LEU A 175 2.52 -9.70 0.92
C LEU A 175 2.24 -10.93 1.80
N SER A 176 2.27 -12.11 1.18
CA SER A 176 2.15 -13.38 1.92
C SER A 176 3.20 -13.48 3.05
N PRO A 177 2.79 -13.76 4.30
CA PRO A 177 3.70 -13.85 5.44
C PRO A 177 4.72 -14.98 5.31
N THR A 178 5.99 -14.64 5.49
CA THR A 178 7.13 -15.57 5.62
C THR A 178 7.75 -15.45 7.01
N ASP A 179 8.65 -16.38 7.35
CA ASP A 179 9.41 -16.30 8.60
C ASP A 179 10.24 -15.01 8.67
N ASP A 180 10.79 -14.56 7.54
CA ASP A 180 11.50 -13.27 7.43
C ASP A 180 10.59 -12.08 7.78
N THR A 181 9.39 -12.01 7.20
CA THR A 181 8.46 -10.91 7.48
C THR A 181 7.96 -10.93 8.92
N ARG A 182 7.81 -12.11 9.54
CA ARG A 182 7.44 -12.22 10.97
C ARG A 182 8.58 -11.78 11.88
N LEU A 183 9.82 -12.19 11.56
CA LEU A 183 11.01 -11.75 12.29
C LEU A 183 11.14 -10.22 12.28
N LEU A 184 11.06 -9.62 11.09
CA LEU A 184 11.16 -8.16 10.93
C LEU A 184 10.00 -7.44 11.61
N THR A 185 8.77 -7.95 11.49
CA THR A 185 7.59 -7.37 12.16
C THR A 185 7.80 -7.33 13.68
N ALA A 186 8.19 -8.46 14.27
CA ALA A 186 8.45 -8.54 15.71
C ALA A 186 9.56 -7.58 16.14
N ARG A 187 10.64 -7.49 15.35
CA ARG A 187 11.76 -6.58 15.61
C ARG A 187 11.34 -5.11 15.57
N LEU A 188 10.64 -4.70 14.52
CA LEU A 188 10.21 -3.31 14.34
C LEU A 188 9.18 -2.88 15.39
N GLN A 189 8.28 -3.78 15.79
CA GLN A 189 7.30 -3.50 16.85
C GLN A 189 7.94 -3.42 18.25
N ALA A 190 9.03 -4.13 18.49
CA ALA A 190 9.78 -4.06 19.74
C ALA A 190 10.64 -2.80 19.86
N THR A 191 10.98 -2.14 18.74
CA THR A 191 11.77 -0.91 18.71
C THR A 191 10.91 0.29 19.10
N SER A 192 11.42 1.13 20.02
CA SER A 192 10.72 2.35 20.41
C SER A 192 10.65 3.33 19.23
N PRO A 193 9.52 4.03 19.01
CA PRO A 193 9.42 5.04 17.96
C PRO A 193 10.55 6.07 18.05
N GLY A 194 11.23 6.31 16.93
CA GLY A 194 12.35 7.26 16.85
C GLY A 194 13.71 6.72 17.32
N ALA A 195 13.78 5.51 17.87
CA ALA A 195 15.05 4.90 18.26
C ALA A 195 15.71 4.17 17.07
N ASP A 196 17.04 4.26 16.98
CA ASP A 196 17.82 3.45 16.04
C ASP A 196 17.66 1.95 16.37
N CYS A 197 17.48 1.14 15.33
CA CYS A 197 17.37 -0.30 15.38
C CYS A 197 18.58 -0.91 14.69
N VAL A 198 19.50 -1.49 15.46
CA VAL A 198 20.61 -2.29 14.93
C VAL A 198 20.11 -3.71 14.71
N PHE A 199 20.22 -4.22 13.48
CA PHE A 199 19.88 -5.59 13.14
C PHE A 199 20.95 -6.58 13.61
N SER A 200 20.54 -7.79 13.91
CA SER A 200 21.43 -8.97 13.91
C SER A 200 21.65 -9.45 12.47
N ASP A 201 22.68 -10.27 12.24
CA ASP A 201 22.97 -10.84 10.91
C ASP A 201 21.75 -11.55 10.29
N ALA A 202 20.94 -12.22 11.12
CA ALA A 202 19.72 -12.89 10.68
C ALA A 202 18.61 -11.90 10.27
N GLU A 203 18.46 -10.80 11.02
CA GLU A 203 17.49 -9.75 10.73
C GLU A 203 17.89 -8.94 9.48
N GLU A 204 19.19 -8.65 9.31
CA GLU A 204 19.71 -8.01 8.10
C GLU A 204 19.47 -8.89 6.86
N ALA A 205 19.77 -10.19 6.94
CA ALA A 205 19.52 -11.10 5.84
C ALA A 205 18.01 -11.25 5.52
N ALA A 206 17.16 -11.20 6.54
CA ALA A 206 15.70 -11.18 6.36
C ALA A 206 15.22 -9.86 5.74
N HIS A 207 15.81 -8.73 6.12
CA HIS A 207 15.54 -7.41 5.54
C HIS A 207 15.86 -7.42 4.05
N ALA A 208 17.08 -7.84 3.67
CA ALA A 208 17.50 -7.89 2.27
C ALA A 208 16.53 -8.73 1.40
N ARG A 209 16.21 -9.97 1.82
CA ARG A 209 15.26 -10.82 1.08
C ARG A 209 13.85 -10.23 0.99
N THR A 210 13.40 -9.54 2.04
CA THR A 210 12.08 -8.90 2.07
C THR A 210 12.04 -7.68 1.16
N ALA A 211 13.08 -6.83 1.22
CA ALA A 211 13.24 -5.66 0.37
C ALA A 211 13.33 -6.06 -1.10
N ASP A 212 14.12 -7.09 -1.44
CA ASP A 212 14.22 -7.63 -2.80
C ASP A 212 12.86 -8.09 -3.33
N ARG A 213 12.08 -8.78 -2.50
CA ARG A 213 10.73 -9.24 -2.86
C ARG A 213 9.78 -8.05 -3.09
N MET A 214 9.83 -7.02 -2.24
CA MET A 214 9.04 -5.79 -2.41
C MET A 214 9.43 -5.05 -3.69
N ASN A 215 10.72 -4.90 -3.93
CA ASN A 215 11.27 -4.28 -5.14
C ASN A 215 10.85 -5.02 -6.40
N HIS A 216 10.86 -6.36 -6.39
CA HIS A 216 10.43 -7.14 -7.53
C HIS A 216 8.96 -6.88 -7.89
N ILE A 217 8.09 -6.74 -6.88
CA ILE A 217 6.67 -6.41 -7.08
C ILE A 217 6.51 -4.97 -7.56
N TRP A 218 7.17 -4.01 -6.90
CA TRP A 218 7.03 -2.59 -7.21
C TRP A 218 7.61 -2.23 -8.59
N ALA A 219 8.78 -2.75 -8.93
CA ALA A 219 9.49 -2.46 -10.18
C ALA A 219 9.09 -3.36 -11.37
N HIS A 220 8.02 -4.17 -11.27
CA HIS A 220 7.60 -5.10 -12.33
C HIS A 220 8.72 -6.05 -12.80
N GLY A 221 9.65 -6.43 -11.92
CA GLY A 221 10.79 -7.26 -12.28
C GLY A 221 11.77 -6.63 -13.29
N SER A 222 11.72 -5.30 -13.52
CA SER A 222 12.76 -4.57 -14.25
C SER A 222 14.05 -4.64 -13.42
N GLY A 223 14.96 -5.55 -13.80
CA GLY A 223 16.23 -5.84 -13.12
C GLY A 223 17.29 -4.74 -13.22
N ILE A 224 16.89 -3.47 -13.29
CA ILE A 224 17.78 -2.39 -12.90
C ILE A 224 17.61 -2.29 -11.39
N ASP A 225 18.61 -2.80 -10.66
CA ASP A 225 18.79 -2.62 -9.22
C ASP A 225 18.69 -1.13 -8.88
N ARG A 226 17.47 -0.63 -8.67
CA ARG A 226 17.23 0.76 -8.26
C ARG A 226 17.63 0.96 -6.81
N TYR A 227 17.71 -0.14 -6.07
CA TYR A 227 18.28 -0.23 -4.74
C TYR A 227 19.48 -1.18 -4.80
N LEU A 228 20.66 -0.61 -5.05
CA LEU A 228 21.90 -1.30 -4.74
C LEU A 228 22.02 -1.32 -3.21
N TYR A 229 21.49 -2.37 -2.58
CA TYR A 229 21.71 -2.70 -1.16
C TYR A 229 23.05 -3.42 -1.01
#